data_AF-A0A927A9T0-F1
#
_entry.id   AF-A0A927A9T0-F1
#
_cell.length_a   1.000
_cell.length_b   1.000
_cell.length_c   1.000
_cell.angle_alpha   90.00
_cell.angle_beta   90.00
_cell.angle_gamma   90.00
#
_symmetry.space_group_name_H-M   'P 1'
#
loop_
_entity.id
_entity.type
_entity.pdbx_description
1 polymer ?
#
loop_
_entity_poly.entity_id
_entity_poly.type
_entity_poly.pdbx_seq_one_letter_code
_entity_poly.pdbx_strand_id
1 'polypeptide(L)' 'MSSIGSWLSPEDSPSPIVGQPIDLASQSINQAEAEVLRASLITFADGWNSPEMSIYDDYDTAKTNLQTR' A
#
# COMPACT_ATOMS: atom_id res chain seq x y z
N MET A 1 13.68 -37.93 -5.46
CA MET A 1 13.88 -36.88 -4.45
C MET A 1 13.87 -35.55 -5.18
N SER A 2 12.72 -34.91 -5.30
CA SER A 2 12.63 -33.61 -5.98
C SER A 2 12.98 -32.53 -4.97
N SER A 3 14.20 -31.99 -5.08
CA SER A 3 14.61 -30.81 -4.34
C SER A 3 13.78 -29.62 -4.82
N ILE A 4 12.80 -29.23 -4.00
CA ILE A 4 12.16 -27.93 -4.06
C ILE A 4 13.27 -26.87 -3.90
N GLY A 5 13.65 -26.28 -5.04
CA GLY A 5 14.55 -25.13 -5.09
C GLY A 5 13.93 -24.03 -4.24
N SER A 6 14.62 -23.73 -3.15
CA SER A 6 14.35 -22.62 -2.24
C SER A 6 14.46 -21.30 -3.01
N TRP A 7 13.38 -20.89 -3.67
CA TRP A 7 13.24 -19.59 -4.34
C TRP A 7 12.67 -18.54 -3.39
N LEU A 8 13.27 -18.40 -2.20
CA LEU A 8 13.01 -17.25 -1.35
C LEU A 8 14.35 -16.61 -1.01
N SER A 9 14.75 -15.67 -1.87
CA SER A 9 15.84 -14.74 -1.57
C SER A 9 15.41 -13.89 -0.37
N PRO A 10 16.25 -13.71 0.66
CA PRO A 10 15.93 -12.82 1.79
C PRO A 10 15.83 -11.34 1.36
N GLU A 11 16.29 -11.01 0.16
CA GLU A 11 16.24 -9.68 -0.47
C GLU A 11 14.86 -9.34 -1.07
N ASP A 12 14.01 -10.35 -1.29
CA ASP A 12 12.64 -10.19 -1.84
C ASP A 12 11.61 -10.17 -0.71
N SER A 13 12.06 -9.87 0.52
CA SER A 13 11.15 -9.44 1.57
C SER A 13 10.51 -8.15 1.06
N PRO A 14 9.18 -8.09 0.87
CA PRO A 14 8.55 -6.86 0.43
C PRO A 14 9.01 -5.78 1.40
N SER A 15 9.71 -4.76 0.88
CA SER A 15 10.01 -3.55 1.63
C SER A 15 8.74 -3.19 2.37
N PRO A 16 8.79 -2.85 3.68
CA PRO A 16 7.60 -2.37 4.36
C PRO A 16 7.05 -1.26 3.47
N ILE A 17 5.84 -1.47 2.98
CA ILE A 17 5.21 -0.55 2.02
C ILE A 17 4.83 0.64 2.87
N VAL A 18 5.80 1.54 3.05
CA VAL A 18 5.58 2.80 3.73
C VAL A 18 4.90 3.67 2.69
N GLY A 19 3.57 3.59 2.66
CA GLY A 19 2.74 4.50 1.90
C GLY A 19 3.26 5.92 2.10
N GLN A 20 3.34 6.69 1.01
CA GLN A 20 3.94 8.02 1.09
C GLN A 20 3.16 8.85 2.11
N PRO A 21 3.84 9.47 3.09
CA PRO A 21 3.16 10.24 4.12
C PRO A 21 2.39 11.38 3.46
N ILE A 22 1.07 11.37 3.59
CA ILE A 22 0.19 12.44 3.12
C ILE A 22 0.14 13.55 4.17
N ASP A 23 0.37 14.79 3.74
CA ASP A 23 0.09 15.98 4.54
C ASP A 23 -1.41 16.31 4.49
N LEU A 24 -2.14 15.90 5.53
CA LEU A 24 -3.57 16.15 5.68
C LEU A 24 -3.88 17.64 5.88
N ALA A 25 -2.98 18.42 6.49
CA ALA A 25 -3.21 19.83 6.73
C ALA A 25 -3.22 20.63 5.42
N SER A 26 -2.35 20.26 4.46
CA SER A 26 -2.38 20.81 3.10
C SER A 26 -3.71 20.55 2.37
N GLN A 27 -4.44 19.51 2.78
CA GLN A 27 -5.75 19.13 2.26
C GLN A 27 -6.91 19.72 3.08
N SER A 28 -6.63 20.68 3.97
CA SER A 28 -7.62 21.30 4.86
C SER A 28 -8.30 20.33 5.83
N ILE A 29 -7.66 19.20 6.14
CA ILE A 29 -8.16 18.22 7.11
C ILE A 29 -7.45 18.46 8.45
N ASN A 30 -8.23 18.80 9.47
CA ASN A 30 -7.73 18.99 10.82
C ASN A 30 -7.65 17.66 11.61
N GLN A 31 -7.08 17.70 12.82
CA GLN A 31 -6.88 16.50 13.63
C GLN A 31 -8.18 15.76 13.98
N ALA A 32 -9.24 16.50 14.34
CA ALA A 32 -10.51 15.87 14.70
C ALA A 32 -11.16 15.18 13.49
N GLU A 33 -11.07 15.79 12.32
CA GLU A 33 -11.52 15.18 11.06
C GLU A 33 -10.67 13.95 10.69
N ALA A 34 -9.35 14.02 10.88
CA ALA A 34 -8.45 12.88 10.66
C ALA A 34 -8.77 11.70 11.59
N GLU A 35 -9.13 11.96 12.84
CA GLU A 35 -9.54 10.92 13.80
C GLU A 35 -10.86 10.27 13.38
N VAL A 36 -11.84 11.06 12.94
CA VAL A 36 -13.11 10.53 12.40
C VAL A 36 -12.87 9.67 11.16
N LEU A 37 -12.01 10.11 10.24
CA LEU A 37 -11.64 9.36 9.05
C LEU A 37 -10.94 8.04 9.39
N ARG A 38 -10.00 8.06 10.35
CA ARG A 38 -9.34 6.82 10.79
C ARG A 38 -10.32 5.84 11.41
N ALA A 39 -11.23 6.32 12.25
CA ALA A 39 -12.24 5.49 12.88
C ALA A 39 -13.22 4.87 11.86
N SER A 40 -13.60 5.61 10.82
CA SER A 40 -14.50 5.10 9.78
C SER A 40 -13.82 4.10 8.83
N LEU A 41 -12.51 4.23 8.62
CA LEU A 41 -11.73 3.39 7.72
C LEU A 41 -11.13 2.15 8.38
N ILE A 42 -11.13 2.06 9.72
CA ILE A 42 -10.49 0.95 10.46
C ILE A 42 -11.01 -0.42 10.06
N THR A 43 -12.30 -0.54 9.71
CA THR A 43 -12.92 -1.80 9.29
C THR A 43 -12.43 -2.30 7.93
N PHE A 44 -11.80 -1.43 7.15
CA PHE A 44 -11.24 -1.75 5.83
C PHE A 44 -9.72 -1.95 5.87
N ALA A 45 -9.07 -1.62 7.00
CA ALA A 45 -7.62 -1.61 7.13
C ALA A 45 -6.99 -2.97 6.82
N ASP A 46 -7.57 -4.07 7.34
CA ASP A 46 -6.98 -5.40 7.16
C ASP A 46 -6.95 -5.84 5.68
N GLY A 47 -7.99 -5.52 4.91
CA GLY A 47 -8.03 -5.80 3.48
C GLY A 47 -7.12 -4.86 2.69
N TRP A 48 -7.10 -3.58 3.06
CA TRP A 48 -6.31 -2.55 2.37
C TRP A 48 -4.80 -2.64 2.64
N ASN A 49 -4.41 -3.12 3.81
CA ASN A 49 -3.00 -3.32 4.18
C ASN A 49 -2.43 -4.64 3.64
N SER A 50 -3.19 -5.39 2.85
CA SER A 50 -2.69 -6.60 2.19
C SER A 50 -1.66 -6.22 1.09
N PRO A 51 -0.61 -7.04 0.88
CA PRO A 51 0.40 -6.78 -0.15
C PRO A 51 -0.20 -6.59 -1.54
N GLU A 52 -1.31 -7.26 -1.85
CA GLU A 52 -2.02 -7.19 -3.13
C GLU A 52 -2.61 -5.79 -3.39
N MET A 53 -2.97 -5.06 -2.34
CA MET A 53 -3.55 -3.71 -2.46
C MET A 53 -2.49 -2.63 -2.70
N SER A 54 -1.20 -2.93 -2.51
CA SER A 54 -0.11 -1.98 -2.77
C SER A 54 -0.01 -1.49 -4.21
N ILE A 55 -0.62 -2.21 -5.16
CA ILE A 55 -0.74 -1.78 -6.57
C ILE A 55 -1.45 -0.43 -6.67
N TYR A 56 -2.32 -0.11 -5.71
CA TYR A 56 -3.06 1.14 -5.65
C TYR A 56 -2.29 2.29 -4.98
N ASP A 57 -1.14 2.04 -4.35
CA ASP A 57 -0.32 3.11 -3.74
C ASP A 57 0.27 4.06 -4.79
N ASP A 58 0.53 3.56 -5.99
CA ASP A 58 0.97 4.33 -7.15
C ASP A 58 0.18 3.94 -8.41
N TYR A 59 -1.14 4.06 -8.30
CA TYR A 59 -2.07 3.64 -9.34
C TYR A 59 -1.79 4.33 -10.69
N ASP A 60 -1.44 5.62 -10.69
CA ASP A 60 -1.19 6.37 -11.92
C ASP A 60 0.07 5.89 -12.65
N THR A 61 1.15 5.58 -11.92
CA THR A 61 2.35 4.97 -12.50
C THR A 61 2.07 3.55 -12.98
N ALA A 62 1.39 2.73 -12.16
CA ALA A 62 1.00 1.37 -12.51
C ALA A 62 0.15 1.33 -13.79
N LYS A 63 -0.83 2.24 -13.91
CA LYS A 63 -1.69 2.38 -15.09
C LYS A 63 -0.93 2.82 -16.32
N THR A 64 -0.03 3.80 -16.20
CA THR A 64 0.80 4.29 -17.31
C THR A 64 1.69 3.18 -17.87
N ASN A 65 2.26 2.35 -16.98
CA ASN A 65 3.10 1.21 -17.37
C ASN A 65 2.32 0.12 -18.12
N LEU A 66 1.04 -0.07 -17.83
CA LEU A 66 0.17 -0.99 -18.57
C LEU A 66 -0.19 -0.49 -19.96
N GLN A 67 -0.27 0.83 -20.17
CA GLN A 67 -0.62 1.43 -21.45
C GLN A 67 0.56 1.59 -22.41
N THR A 68 1.79 1.51 -21.91
CA THR A 68 3.03 1.70 -22.68
C THR A 68 3.65 0.37 -23.15
N ARG A 69 3.01 -0.77 -22.88
CA ARG A 69 3.42 -2.11 -23.32
C ARG A 69 2.54 -2.62 -24.46
#